data_AF-A0A536XV63-F1
#
_entry.id   AF-A0A536XV63-F1
#
_cell.length_a   1.000
_cell.length_b   1.000
_cell.length_c   1.000
_cell.angle_alpha   90.00
_cell.angle_beta   90.00
_cell.angle_gamma   90.00
#
_symmetry.space_group_name_H-M   'P 1'
#
loop_
_entity.id
_entity.type
_entity.pdbx_description
1 polymer ?
#
loop_
_entity_poly.entity_id
_entity_poly.type
_entity_poly.pdbx_seq_one_letter_code
_entity_poly.pdbx_strand_id
1 'polypeptide(L)' 'MADYSIVFARSARKELQNLDPQVARRILKQVEALASGPRPSGVTKLEGANDLWRIREAYR' A
#
# COMPACT_ATOMS: atom_id res chain seq x y z
N MET A 1 18.82 -4.29 7.51
CA MET A 1 17.83 -3.29 7.06
C MET A 1 16.73 -3.24 8.10
N ALA A 2 16.11 -2.08 8.32
CA ALA A 2 14.98 -1.99 9.24
C ALA A 2 13.75 -2.57 8.53
N ASP A 3 13.25 -3.71 9.02
CA ASP A 3 11.99 -4.28 8.54
C ASP A 3 10.83 -3.61 9.27
N TYR A 4 9.95 -2.97 8.51
CA TYR A 4 8.74 -2.36 9.01
C TYR A 4 7.61 -3.40 9.09
N SER A 5 6.84 -3.35 10.17
CA SER A 5 5.62 -4.17 10.30
C SER A 5 4.48 -3.52 9.54
N ILE A 6 3.76 -4.32 8.75
CA ILE A 6 2.60 -3.89 7.98
C ILE A 6 1.33 -4.25 8.74
N VAL A 7 0.48 -3.25 8.99
CA VAL A 7 -0.82 -3.44 9.60
C VAL A 7 -1.90 -2.81 8.72
N PHE A 8 -2.93 -3.59 8.42
CA PHE A 8 -4.10 -3.08 7.69
C PHE A 8 -5.14 -2.51 8.65
N ALA A 9 -5.80 -1.43 8.23
CA ALA A 9 -7.07 -1.02 8.82
C ALA A 9 -8.15 -2.08 8.55
N ARG A 10 -9.20 -2.12 9.38
CA ARG A 10 -10.34 -3.04 9.15
C ARG A 10 -11.04 -2.75 7.81
N SER A 11 -11.23 -1.47 7.47
CA SER A 11 -11.79 -1.04 6.18
C SER A 11 -10.94 -1.53 5.01
N ALA A 12 -9.62 -1.32 5.07
CA ALA A 12 -8.68 -1.75 4.03
C ALA A 12 -8.73 -3.27 3.77
N ARG A 13 -8.88 -4.10 4.81
CA ARG A 13 -9.06 -5.56 4.63
C ARG A 13 -10.33 -5.89 3.85
N LYS A 14 -11.45 -5.24 4.19
CA LYS A 14 -12.74 -5.45 3.51
C LYS A 14 -12.70 -4.98 2.06
N GLU A 15 -12.04 -3.85 1.80
CA GLU A 15 -11.84 -3.34 0.45
C GLU A 15 -10.99 -4.31 -0.39
N LEU A 16 -9.87 -4.81 0.14
CA LEU A 16 -9.03 -5.80 -0.55
C LEU A 16 -9.78 -7.09 -0.89
N GLN A 17 -10.65 -7.57 0.01
CA GLN A 17 -11.46 -8.78 -0.20
C GLN A 17 -12.51 -8.61 -1.31
N ASN A 18 -12.98 -7.38 -1.56
CA ASN A 18 -13.98 -7.08 -2.57
C ASN A 18 -13.39 -6.77 -3.95
N LEU A 19 -12.07 -6.68 -4.07
CA LEU A 19 -11.40 -6.46 -5.35
C LEU A 19 -11.33 -7.74 -6.18
N ASP A 20 -11.19 -7.58 -7.49
CA ASP A 20 -10.82 -8.69 -8.37
C ASP A 20 -9.53 -9.37 -7.84
N PRO A 21 -9.47 -10.72 -7.81
CA PRO A 21 -8.32 -11.43 -7.26
C PRO A 21 -6.98 -11.06 -7.89
N GLN A 22 -6.94 -10.74 -9.19
CA GLN A 22 -5.72 -10.30 -9.86
C GLN A 22 -5.28 -8.92 -9.39
N VAL A 23 -6.23 -8.00 -9.19
CA VAL A 23 -5.95 -6.66 -8.65
C VAL A 23 -5.49 -6.76 -7.19
N ALA A 24 -6.18 -7.55 -6.36
CA ALA A 24 -5.81 -7.74 -4.96
C ALA A 24 -4.38 -8.30 -4.82
N ARG A 25 -4.01 -9.30 -5.64
CA ARG A 25 -2.64 -9.85 -5.66
C ARG A 25 -1.58 -8.81 -6.01
N ARG A 26 -1.85 -7.93 -6.99
CA ARG A 26 -0.92 -6.85 -7.37
C ARG A 26 -0.70 -5.88 -6.21
N ILE A 27 -1.79 -5.47 -5.56
CA ILE A 27 -1.72 -4.56 -4.41
C ILE A 27 -0.96 -5.20 -3.26
N LEU A 28 -1.24 -6.46 -2.90
CA LEU A 28 -0.57 -7.15 -1.80
C LEU A 28 0.95 -7.26 -2.03
N LYS A 29 1.38 -7.61 -3.25
CA LYS A 29 2.81 -7.66 -3.61
C LYS A 29 3.50 -6.31 -3.39
N GLN A 30 2.82 -5.22 -3.74
CA GLN A 30 3.36 -3.89 -3.58
C GLN A 30 3.40 -3.45 -2.11
N VAL A 31 2.38 -3.83 -1.32
CA VAL A 31 2.34 -3.59 0.13
C VAL A 31 3.46 -4.34 0.84
N GLU A 32 3.71 -5.61 0.52
CA GLU A 32 4.80 -6.41 1.10
C GLU A 32 6.18 -5.75 0.89
N ALA A 33 6.41 -5.13 -0.26
CA ALA A 33 7.65 -4.40 -0.54
C ALA A 33 7.84 -3.16 0.37
N LEU A 34 6.78 -2.63 0.98
CA LEU A 34 6.87 -1.50 1.91
C LEU A 34 7.55 -1.87 3.22
N ALA A 35 7.60 -3.17 3.57
CA ALA A 35 8.28 -3.63 4.78
C ALA A 35 9.78 -3.31 4.73
N SER A 36 10.43 -3.44 3.56
CA SER A 36 11.85 -3.13 3.37
C SER A 36 12.09 -1.73 2.81
N GLY A 37 11.13 -1.18 2.08
CA GLY A 37 11.20 0.16 1.47
C GLY A 37 9.89 0.92 1.63
N PRO A 38 9.63 1.57 2.79
CA PRO A 38 8.32 2.16 3.09
C PRO A 38 7.93 3.35 2.19
N ARG A 39 8.90 3.92 1.46
CA ARG A 39 8.71 5.07 0.57
C ARG A 39 9.33 4.79 -0.80
N PRO A 40 8.69 3.93 -1.62
CA PRO A 40 9.16 3.64 -2.96
C PRO A 40 9.02 4.87 -3.88
N SER A 41 9.71 4.86 -5.01
CA SER A 41 9.62 5.92 -6.00
C SER A 41 8.19 6.12 -6.50
N GLY A 42 7.73 7.38 -6.61
CA GLY A 42 6.38 7.70 -7.05
C GLY A 42 5.34 7.82 -5.92
N VAL A 43 5.76 7.69 -4.66
CA VAL A 43 4.91 8.00 -3.51
C VAL A 43 4.63 9.51 -3.43
N THR A 44 3.38 9.89 -3.19
CA THR A 44 2.96 11.28 -2.97
C THR A 44 2.54 11.47 -1.52
N LYS A 45 3.07 12.49 -0.82
CA LYS A 45 2.56 12.85 0.52
C LYS A 45 1.18 13.49 0.39
N LEU A 46 0.22 13.12 1.24
CA LEU A 46 -1.10 13.74 1.24
C LEU A 46 -1.06 15.09 1.96
N GLU A 47 -1.66 16.11 1.37
CA GLU A 47 -1.81 17.43 1.99
C GLU A 47 -2.78 17.36 3.19
N GLY A 48 -2.49 18.13 4.23
CA GLY A 48 -3.29 18.14 5.46
C GLY A 48 -3.06 16.97 6.41
N ALA A 49 -2.17 16.02 6.07
CA ALA A 49 -1.80 14.91 6.93
C ALA A 49 -0.28 14.88 7.21
N ASN A 50 0.09 14.69 8.47
CA ASN A 50 1.50 14.64 8.87
C ASN A 50 2.19 13.37 8.36
N ASP A 51 1.48 12.24 8.40
CA ASP A 51 2.04 10.90 8.24
C ASP A 51 1.23 10.02 7.27
N LEU A 52 0.60 10.62 6.26
CA LEU A 52 -0.10 9.88 5.22
C LEU A 52 0.55 10.07 3.84
N TRP A 53 0.65 8.95 3.14
CA TRP A 53 1.22 8.85 1.81
C TRP A 53 0.32 8.02 0.91
N ARG A 54 0.36 8.33 -0.39
CA ARG A 54 -0.37 7.61 -1.44
C ARG A 54 0.62 7.02 -2.43
N ILE A 55 0.43 5.73 -2.72
CA ILE A 55 1.07 5.03 -3.83
C ILE A 55 -0.05 4.68 -4.82
N ARG A 56 0.21 4.83 -6.11
CA ARG A 56 -0.74 4.47 -7.16
C ARG A 56 -0.17 3.34 -7.98
N GLU A 57 -0.83 2.20 -7.94
CA GLU A 57 -0.52 1.12 -8.87
C GLU A 57 -1.13 1.44 -10.24
N ALA A 58 -0.29 1.45 -11.27
CA ALA A 58 -0.76 1.72 -12.63
C ALA A 58 -1.45 0.47 -13.19
N TYR A 59 -2.62 0.67 -13.81
CA TYR A 59 -3.33 -0.33 -14.62
C TYR A 59 -2.59 -0.49 -15.95
N ARG A 60 -1.37 -1.05 -15.90
CA ARG A 60 -0.75 -1.63 -17.10
C ARG A 60 -1.02 -3.12 -17.12
#